data_AF-A0A828ZTD2-F1
#
_entry.id   AF-A0A828ZTD2-F1
#
_cell.length_a   1.000
_cell.length_b   1.000
_cell.length_c   1.000
_cell.angle_alpha   90.00
_cell.angle_beta   90.00
_cell.angle_gamma   90.00
#
_symmetry.space_group_name_H-M   'P 1'
#
loop_
_entity.id
_entity.type
_entity.pdbx_description
1 polymer ?
#
loop_
_entity_poly.entity_id
_entity_poly.type
_entity_poly.pdbx_seq_one_letter_code
_entity_poly.pdbx_strand_id
1 'polypeptide(L)'
;MLFTVLLTGCVSLANNWLEHEGTYLVAHRGAHIIAPENTVESIHQAKILGYQAVEIDVRTSRDGVNFLMHDDTLDRTTDGTGKPETYTIKQLKKFNLDTKNYPEYVNKKVKIPTFEEAVKEIKKNN
;
A
#
# COMPACT_ATOMS: atom_id res chain seq x y z
N MET A 1 28.45 -10.32 -34.72
CA MET A 1 27.62 -9.10 -34.74
C MET A 1 27.41 -8.71 -33.29
N LEU A 2 28.10 -7.66 -32.81
CA LEU A 2 28.12 -7.27 -31.41
C LEU A 2 26.96 -6.29 -31.16
N PHE A 3 25.93 -6.72 -30.43
CA PHE A 3 24.84 -5.85 -30.00
C PHE A 3 25.25 -5.16 -28.71
N THR A 4 25.48 -3.84 -28.78
CA THR A 4 25.76 -3.01 -27.61
C THR A 4 24.45 -2.33 -27.19
N VAL A 5 24.02 -2.56 -25.94
CA VAL A 5 22.93 -1.81 -25.31
C VAL A 5 23.57 -0.65 -24.54
N LEU A 6 23.27 0.58 -24.94
CA LEU A 6 23.62 1.78 -24.20
C LEU A 6 22.43 2.13 -23.29
N LEU A 7 22.57 1.90 -21.98
CA LEU A 7 21.65 2.43 -20.97
C LEU A 7 22.31 3.66 -20.36
N THR A 8 21.93 4.85 -20.85
CA THR A 8 22.23 6.10 -20.16
C THR A 8 21.28 6.23 -18.97
N GLY A 9 21.70 5.70 -17.83
CA GLY A 9 21.07 5.97 -16.55
C GLY A 9 21.60 7.28 -15.98
N CYS A 10 20.77 8.32 -15.95
CA CYS A 10 20.89 9.36 -14.94
C CYS A 10 19.56 10.12 -14.81
N VAL A 11 18.75 9.72 -13.83
CA VAL A 11 17.99 10.68 -13.02
C VAL A 11 18.02 10.18 -11.58
N SER A 12 19.15 10.38 -10.92
CA SER A 12 19.15 10.55 -9.47
C SER A 12 18.75 11.99 -9.20
N LEU A 13 17.44 12.26 -9.26
CA LEU A 13 16.85 13.29 -8.41
C LEU A 13 16.30 12.54 -7.20
N ALA A 14 17.19 11.89 -6.45
CA ALA A 14 16.90 11.69 -5.04
C ALA A 14 16.90 13.09 -4.44
N ASN A 15 15.76 13.78 -4.51
CA ASN A 15 15.50 14.93 -3.65
C ASN A 15 15.85 14.45 -2.25
N ASN A 16 16.76 15.14 -1.57
CA ASN A 16 17.25 14.67 -0.30
C ASN A 16 16.13 14.88 0.73
N TRP A 17 15.21 13.90 0.85
CA TRP A 17 14.00 13.97 1.68
C TRP A 17 14.33 14.25 3.15
N LEU A 18 15.57 14.00 3.57
CA LEU A 18 16.06 14.30 4.91
C LEU A 18 16.57 15.75 5.08
N GLU A 19 16.82 16.47 3.99
CA GLU A 19 17.35 17.85 3.99
C GLU A 19 16.29 18.88 3.55
N HIS A 20 15.01 18.51 3.55
CA HIS A 20 13.92 19.42 3.23
C HIS A 20 13.79 20.55 4.25
N GLU A 21 13.75 21.78 3.77
CA GLU A 21 13.24 22.91 4.55
C GLU A 21 11.71 22.91 4.57
N GLY A 22 11.11 22.39 5.65
CA GLY A 22 9.66 22.44 5.89
C GLY A 22 9.07 21.20 6.55
N THR A 23 7.74 21.10 6.54
CA THR A 23 6.99 19.96 7.10
C THR A 23 6.54 19.02 5.98
N TYR A 24 6.93 17.74 6.08
CA TYR A 24 6.36 16.68 5.26
C TYR A 24 5.05 16.18 5.86
N LEU A 25 4.00 16.12 5.04
CA LEU A 25 2.76 15.47 5.42
C LEU A 25 2.82 14.01 5.01
N VAL A 26 2.67 13.13 5.99
CA VAL A 26 2.66 11.68 5.81
C VAL A 26 1.25 11.18 6.12
N ALA A 27 0.62 10.52 5.15
CA ALA A 27 -0.69 9.91 5.36
C ALA A 27 -0.52 8.57 6.11
N HIS A 28 -0.87 8.56 7.39
CA HIS A 28 -0.86 7.37 8.24
C HIS A 28 -1.76 6.28 7.66
N ARG A 29 -1.21 5.12 7.29
CA ARG A 29 -1.91 4.01 6.61
C ARG A 29 -2.58 4.40 5.29
N GLY A 30 -2.01 5.38 4.59
CA GLY A 30 -2.65 6.06 3.45
C GLY A 30 -3.71 7.07 3.88
N ALA A 31 -4.60 7.48 2.97
CA ALA A 31 -5.71 8.37 3.30
C ALA A 31 -6.86 7.63 4.04
N HIS A 32 -6.52 7.00 5.18
CA HIS A 32 -7.37 6.06 5.93
C HIS A 32 -8.69 6.66 6.48
N ILE A 33 -8.84 7.98 6.42
CA ILE A 33 -10.08 8.66 6.79
C ILE A 33 -11.14 8.50 5.70
N ILE A 34 -10.74 8.46 4.42
CA ILE A 34 -11.65 8.47 3.27
C ILE A 34 -11.60 7.20 2.42
N ALA A 35 -10.58 6.36 2.60
CA ALA A 35 -10.44 5.07 1.97
C ALA A 35 -9.94 4.03 3.00
N PRO A 36 -10.22 2.73 2.82
CA PRO A 36 -9.80 1.71 3.78
C PRO A 36 -8.29 1.72 4.03
N GLU A 37 -7.88 1.71 5.29
CA GLU A 37 -6.47 1.75 5.70
C GLU A 37 -5.62 0.66 5.04
N ASN A 38 -4.34 0.94 4.77
CA ASN A 38 -3.38 -0.05 4.25
C ASN A 38 -3.79 -0.67 2.90
N THR A 39 -4.39 0.13 2.01
CA THR A 39 -4.82 -0.30 0.67
C THR A 39 -4.18 0.51 -0.45
N VAL A 40 -4.16 -0.07 -1.65
CA VAL A 40 -3.80 0.66 -2.89
C VAL A 40 -4.70 1.88 -3.07
N GLU A 41 -5.99 1.74 -2.74
CA GLU A 41 -6.98 2.81 -2.80
C GLU A 41 -6.64 3.97 -1.85
N SER A 42 -6.25 3.67 -0.60
CA SER A 42 -5.83 4.71 0.36
C SER A 42 -4.52 5.41 -0.04
N ILE A 43 -3.60 4.69 -0.67
CA ILE A 43 -2.37 5.25 -1.22
C ILE A 43 -2.69 6.18 -2.39
N HIS A 44 -3.56 5.73 -3.30
CA HIS A 44 -4.00 6.52 -4.44
C HIS A 44 -4.68 7.82 -4.00
N GLN A 45 -5.58 7.75 -3.01
CA GLN A 45 -6.25 8.94 -2.47
C GLN A 45 -5.26 9.89 -1.78
N ALA A 46 -4.28 9.38 -1.04
CA ALA A 46 -3.24 10.23 -0.44
C ALA A 46 -2.48 11.03 -1.50
N LYS A 47 -2.17 10.42 -2.66
CA LYS A 47 -1.56 11.13 -3.79
C LYS A 47 -2.45 12.23 -4.36
N ILE A 48 -3.73 11.93 -4.59
CA ILE A 48 -4.70 12.92 -5.10
C ILE A 48 -4.80 14.12 -4.15
N LEU A 49 -4.77 13.86 -2.84
CA LEU A 49 -4.81 14.89 -1.80
C LEU A 49 -3.48 15.65 -1.62
N GLY A 50 -2.43 15.29 -2.34
CA GLY A 50 -1.14 15.99 -2.32
C GLY A 50 -0.23 15.65 -1.14
N TYR A 51 -0.47 14.53 -0.44
CA TYR A 51 0.47 14.05 0.57
C TYR A 51 1.81 13.69 -0.07
N GLN A 52 2.90 14.06 0.59
CA GLN A 52 4.24 13.78 0.09
C GLN A 52 4.67 12.33 0.35
N ALA A 53 4.14 11.71 1.41
CA ALA A 53 4.42 10.32 1.72
C ALA A 53 3.18 9.62 2.30
N VAL A 54 3.24 8.28 2.29
CA VAL A 54 2.29 7.41 2.98
C VAL A 54 3.06 6.55 3.96
N GLU A 55 2.50 6.37 5.14
CA GLU A 55 2.92 5.31 6.06
C GLU A 55 2.05 4.09 5.79
N ILE A 56 2.62 2.89 5.92
CA ILE A 56 1.98 1.61 5.68
C ILE A 56 2.54 0.55 6.64
N ASP A 57 1.67 -0.33 7.11
CA ASP A 57 2.02 -1.43 8.00
C ASP A 57 2.25 -2.71 7.20
N VAL A 58 3.40 -3.37 7.38
CA VAL A 58 3.77 -4.57 6.62
C VAL A 58 3.82 -5.81 7.51
N ARG A 59 3.19 -6.89 7.05
CA ARG A 59 3.29 -8.24 7.63
C ARG A 59 3.71 -9.25 6.55
N THR A 60 4.04 -10.48 6.98
CA THR A 60 4.51 -11.54 6.09
C THR A 60 3.59 -12.76 6.16
N SER A 61 3.15 -13.25 5.00
CA SER A 61 2.26 -14.41 4.90
C SER A 61 3.00 -15.73 5.15
N ARG A 62 2.25 -16.83 5.29
CA ARG A 62 2.81 -18.19 5.49
C ARG A 62 3.78 -18.61 4.39
N ASP A 63 3.55 -18.14 3.17
CA ASP A 63 4.38 -18.40 1.99
C ASP A 63 5.45 -17.32 1.75
N GLY A 64 5.72 -16.46 2.75
CA GLY A 64 6.84 -15.51 2.73
C GLY A 64 6.60 -14.23 1.92
N VAL A 65 5.35 -13.93 1.57
CA VAL A 65 4.99 -12.74 0.79
C VAL A 65 4.60 -11.61 1.73
N ASN A 66 5.22 -10.44 1.53
CA ASN A 66 4.88 -9.24 2.31
C ASN A 66 3.55 -8.63 1.83
N PHE A 67 2.68 -8.31 2.78
CA PHE A 67 1.37 -7.72 2.54
C PHE A 67 1.08 -6.61 3.56
N LEU A 68 0.08 -5.78 3.27
CA LEU A 68 -0.25 -4.66 4.15
C LEU A 68 -1.36 -5.01 5.14
N MET A 69 -1.09 -4.80 6.43
CA MET A 69 -2.04 -4.98 7.53
C MET A 69 -1.42 -4.51 8.83
N HIS A 70 -2.17 -3.77 9.64
CA HIS A 70 -1.73 -3.35 10.97
C HIS A 70 -1.92 -4.47 12.01
N ASP A 71 -3.14 -4.99 12.11
CA ASP A 71 -3.58 -5.81 13.24
C ASP A 71 -2.99 -7.23 13.24
N ASP A 72 -2.93 -7.83 14.43
CA ASP A 72 -2.52 -9.23 14.64
C ASP A 72 -3.56 -10.24 14.15
N THR A 73 -4.79 -9.78 13.87
CA THR A 73 -5.87 -10.61 13.38
C THR A 73 -6.63 -9.94 12.23
N LEU A 74 -7.33 -10.75 11.45
CA LEU A 74 -8.14 -10.32 10.30
C LEU A 74 -9.44 -9.59 10.70
N ASP A 75 -9.85 -9.72 11.96
CA ASP A 75 -11.22 -9.50 12.43
C ASP A 75 -11.70 -8.03 12.34
N ARG A 76 -10.82 -7.05 12.56
CA ARG A 76 -11.23 -5.64 12.57
C ARG A 76 -11.46 -5.07 11.18
N THR A 77 -10.59 -5.39 10.23
CA THR A 77 -10.50 -4.69 8.94
C THR A 77 -10.96 -5.54 7.77
N THR A 78 -11.36 -6.79 7.98
CA THR A 78 -11.74 -7.70 6.89
C THR A 78 -12.96 -8.55 7.25
N ASP A 79 -13.44 -9.32 6.28
CA ASP A 79 -14.46 -10.37 6.45
C ASP A 79 -13.88 -11.73 6.90
N GLY A 80 -12.59 -11.79 7.24
CA GLY A 80 -11.91 -12.97 7.79
C GLY A 80 -11.72 -12.91 9.30
N THR A 81 -11.23 -14.01 9.88
CA THR A 81 -10.92 -14.09 11.32
C THR A 81 -9.58 -14.78 11.56
N GLY A 82 -8.95 -14.49 12.70
CA GLY A 82 -7.71 -15.14 13.13
C GLY A 82 -6.43 -14.54 12.53
N LYS A 83 -5.30 -15.21 12.75
CA LYS A 83 -3.96 -14.66 12.47
C LYS A 83 -3.64 -14.67 10.97
N PRO A 84 -3.31 -13.52 10.37
CA PRO A 84 -3.08 -13.43 8.94
C PRO A 84 -1.81 -14.19 8.50
N GLU A 85 -0.79 -14.32 9.36
CA GLU A 85 0.46 -15.04 8.99
C GLU A 85 0.26 -16.55 8.79
N THR A 86 -0.89 -17.10 9.19
CA THR A 86 -1.21 -18.53 8.97
C THR A 86 -1.70 -18.82 7.54
N TYR A 87 -2.04 -17.79 6.77
CA TYR A 87 -2.57 -17.90 5.42
C TYR A 87 -1.47 -17.65 4.38
N THR A 88 -1.59 -18.27 3.20
CA THR A 88 -0.81 -17.85 2.03
C THR A 88 -1.37 -16.55 1.45
N ILE A 89 -0.57 -15.82 0.66
CA ILE A 89 -1.07 -14.58 0.05
C ILE A 89 -2.29 -14.82 -0.86
N LYS A 90 -2.33 -15.97 -1.53
CA LYS A 90 -3.48 -16.37 -2.36
C LYS A 90 -4.74 -16.59 -1.52
N GLN A 91 -4.60 -17.07 -0.29
CA GLN A 91 -5.71 -17.20 0.65
C GLN A 91 -6.12 -15.82 1.19
N LEU A 92 -5.16 -14.99 1.60
CA LEU A 92 -5.41 -13.62 2.10
C LEU A 92 -6.17 -12.76 1.09
N LYS A 93 -5.81 -12.82 -0.21
CA LYS A 93 -6.50 -12.10 -1.28
C LYS A 93 -7.96 -12.52 -1.50
N LYS A 94 -8.43 -13.61 -0.88
CA LYS A 94 -9.86 -13.99 -0.94
C LYS A 94 -10.71 -13.13 -0.02
N PHE A 95 -10.19 -12.72 1.12
CA PHE A 95 -10.88 -11.81 2.04
C PHE A 95 -11.13 -10.45 1.39
N ASN A 96 -12.15 -9.75 1.85
CA ASN A 96 -12.45 -8.37 1.49
C ASN A 96 -12.28 -7.50 2.73
N LEU A 97 -11.82 -6.27 2.54
CA LEU A 97 -11.77 -5.31 3.64
C LEU A 97 -13.19 -4.86 4.02
N ASP A 98 -13.39 -4.54 5.29
CA ASP A 98 -14.62 -3.89 5.76
C ASP A 98 -14.64 -2.44 5.27
N THR A 99 -15.49 -2.17 4.29
CA THR A 99 -15.61 -0.86 3.66
C THR A 99 -16.85 -0.07 4.10
N LYS A 100 -17.61 -0.55 5.11
CA LYS A 100 -18.92 0.02 5.47
C LYS A 100 -18.88 1.50 5.83
N ASN A 101 -17.76 1.95 6.40
CA ASN A 101 -17.56 3.32 6.86
C ASN A 101 -17.01 4.25 5.77
N TYR A 102 -16.81 3.77 4.54
CA TYR A 102 -16.23 4.52 3.45
C TYR A 102 -17.27 4.68 2.32
N PRO A 103 -17.95 5.83 2.21
CA PRO A 103 -19.07 6.01 1.28
C PRO A 103 -18.74 5.64 -0.17
N GLU A 104 -17.54 5.97 -0.65
CA GLU A 104 -17.10 5.65 -2.02
C GLU A 104 -16.75 4.17 -2.24
N TYR A 105 -16.64 3.38 -1.17
CA TYR A 105 -16.16 2.00 -1.19
C TYR A 105 -17.15 0.98 -0.62
N VAL A 106 -18.33 1.40 -0.14
CA VAL A 106 -19.31 0.54 0.55
C VAL A 106 -19.70 -0.72 -0.23
N ASN A 107 -19.69 -0.67 -1.57
CA ASN A 107 -20.01 -1.79 -2.46
C ASN A 107 -18.80 -2.29 -3.27
N LYS A 108 -17.59 -1.83 -2.95
CA LYS A 108 -16.37 -2.22 -3.64
C LYS A 108 -15.68 -3.35 -2.90
N LYS A 109 -15.20 -4.34 -3.65
CA LYS A 109 -14.39 -5.44 -3.12
C LYS A 109 -12.93 -4.99 -3.04
N VAL A 110 -12.59 -4.32 -1.95
CA VAL A 110 -11.21 -3.91 -1.66
C VAL A 110 -10.45 -5.09 -1.07
N LYS A 111 -9.23 -5.31 -1.55
CA LYS A 111 -8.41 -6.49 -1.21
C LYS A 111 -7.21 -6.10 -0.37
N ILE A 112 -6.74 -7.04 0.45
CA ILE A 112 -5.45 -6.94 1.14
C ILE A 112 -4.35 -6.87 0.05
N PRO A 113 -3.61 -5.76 -0.07
CA PRO A 113 -2.59 -5.64 -1.09
C PRO A 113 -1.29 -6.30 -0.63
N THR A 114 -0.48 -6.74 -1.59
CA THR A 114 0.93 -7.03 -1.31
C THR A 114 1.71 -5.73 -1.14
N PHE A 115 2.86 -5.81 -0.45
CA PHE A 115 3.79 -4.69 -0.41
C PHE A 115 4.24 -4.26 -1.82
N GLU A 116 4.40 -5.23 -2.74
CA GLU A 116 4.76 -4.95 -4.13
C GLU A 116 3.67 -4.15 -4.86
N GLU A 117 2.39 -4.48 -4.65
CA GLU A 117 1.25 -3.72 -5.21
C GLU A 117 1.21 -2.29 -4.65
N ALA A 118 1.47 -2.13 -3.36
CA ALA A 118 1.56 -0.82 -2.73
C ALA A 118 2.71 0.03 -3.32
N VAL A 119 3.91 -0.54 -3.45
CA VAL A 119 5.06 0.15 -4.07
C VAL A 119 4.78 0.51 -5.54
N LYS A 120 4.11 -0.38 -6.28
CA LYS A 120 3.69 -0.10 -7.66
C LYS A 120 2.75 1.11 -7.72
N GLU A 121 1.78 1.18 -6.82
CA GLU A 121 0.89 2.36 -6.76
C GLU A 121 1.67 3.61 -6.34
N ILE A 122 2.59 3.53 -5.36
CA ILE A 122 3.43 4.65 -4.93
C ILE A 122 4.31 5.18 -6.07
N LYS A 123 4.83 4.31 -6.94
CA LYS A 123 5.65 4.73 -8.09
C LYS A 123 4.85 5.22 -9.29
N LYS A 124 3.56 4.90 -9.36
CA LYS A 124 2.71 5.25 -10.49
C LYS A 124 2.63 6.77 -10.66
N ASN A 125 2.95 7.25 -11.86
CA ASN A 125 2.95 8.67 -12.24
C ASN A 125 3.92 9.56 -11.44
N ASN A 126 4.97 8.98 -10.84
CA ASN A 126 6.14 9.70 -10.34
C ASN A 126 7.26 9.71 -11.38
#